data_AF-A0A7W4QE23-F1
#
_entry.id   AF-A0A7W4QE23-F1
#
_cell.length_a   1.000
_cell.length_b   1.000
_cell.length_c   1.000
_cell.angle_alpha   90.00
_cell.angle_beta   90.00
_cell.angle_gamma   90.00
#
_symmetry.space_group_name_H-M   'P 1'
#
loop_
_entity.id
_entity.type
_entity.pdbx_description
1 polymer ?
#
loop_
_entity_poly.entity_id
_entity_poly.type
_entity_poly.pdbx_seq_one_letter_code
_entity_poly.pdbx_strand_id
1 'polypeptide(L)'
;MEIASSESGAAVVTGVTKDLAAAQMYIEHYQNGKLADKAGPLESDYGGDVNKPKALQFIFYTDREDKGKKEKDKVRFGIVDDSGKVSADAVFTRYQGDDRASVFISSAEPVTYGKPVLIGASVKNSGEPVNMSRDKKMLISHSDALLYYVKVNKQGG
;
A
#
# COMPACT_ATOMS: atom_id res chain seq x y z
N MET A 1 -15.44 12.26 -14.89
CA MET A 1 -15.36 12.48 -13.43
C MET A 1 -13.87 12.50 -13.10
N GLU A 2 -13.27 13.69 -13.03
CA GLU A 2 -11.87 13.81 -12.60
C GLU A 2 -11.84 13.67 -11.08
N ILE A 3 -11.36 12.53 -10.61
CA ILE A 3 -10.97 12.40 -9.20
C ILE A 3 -9.66 13.17 -9.10
N ALA A 4 -9.70 14.36 -8.52
CA ALA A 4 -8.50 15.08 -8.12
C ALA A 4 -7.83 14.32 -6.97
N SER A 5 -7.17 13.20 -7.28
CA SER A 5 -6.39 12.46 -6.30
C SER A 5 -5.19 13.31 -5.95
N SER A 6 -5.17 13.83 -4.72
CA SER A 6 -4.05 14.64 -4.24
C SER A 6 -2.73 13.85 -4.18
N GLU A 7 -2.81 12.52 -4.05
CA GLU A 7 -1.67 11.61 -3.96
C GLU A 7 -2.05 10.21 -4.48
N SER A 8 -1.29 9.68 -5.44
CA SER A 8 -1.43 8.31 -5.93
C SER A 8 -0.07 7.64 -6.10
N GLY A 9 -0.02 6.32 -5.94
CA GLY A 9 1.19 5.55 -6.10
C GLY A 9 0.89 4.14 -6.58
N ALA A 10 1.86 3.55 -7.26
CA ALA A 10 1.81 2.17 -7.68
C ALA A 10 3.15 1.49 -7.43
N ALA A 11 3.11 0.24 -6.98
CA ALA A 11 4.26 -0.63 -6.94
C ALA A 11 4.02 -1.81 -7.88
N VAL A 12 5.03 -2.17 -8.66
CA VAL A 12 4.96 -3.30 -9.58
C VAL A 12 5.83 -4.43 -9.04
N VAL A 13 5.22 -5.59 -8.89
CA VAL A 13 5.87 -6.84 -8.58
C VAL A 13 6.00 -7.63 -9.87
N THR A 14 7.22 -7.94 -10.26
CA THR A 14 7.55 -8.74 -11.45
C THR A 14 8.24 -10.04 -11.06
N GLY A 15 8.38 -10.97 -12.01
CA GLY A 15 9.01 -12.26 -11.75
C GLY A 15 8.12 -13.24 -11.00
N VAL A 16 6.80 -13.07 -11.10
CA VAL A 16 5.81 -13.96 -10.52
C VAL A 16 5.86 -15.31 -11.25
N THR A 17 6.12 -16.38 -10.49
CA THR A 17 6.30 -17.74 -11.03
C THR A 17 5.00 -18.54 -11.01
N LYS A 18 5.00 -19.70 -11.69
CA LYS A 18 3.83 -20.59 -11.82
C LYS A 18 3.26 -21.08 -10.48
N ASP A 19 4.04 -20.98 -9.41
CA ASP A 19 3.67 -21.34 -8.05
C ASP A 19 2.92 -20.22 -7.31
N LEU A 20 2.54 -19.08 -7.93
CA LEU A 20 1.71 -18.07 -7.28
C LEU A 20 0.38 -18.68 -6.80
N ALA A 21 0.14 -18.61 -5.49
CA ALA A 21 -1.15 -18.95 -4.88
C ALA A 21 -2.02 -17.73 -4.66
N ALA A 22 -1.47 -16.68 -4.05
CA ALA A 22 -2.25 -15.51 -3.68
C ALA A 22 -1.35 -14.28 -3.57
N ALA A 23 -1.92 -13.11 -3.76
CA ALA A 23 -1.30 -11.83 -3.45
C ALA A 23 -2.15 -11.08 -2.44
N GLN A 24 -1.51 -10.48 -1.44
CA GLN A 24 -2.15 -9.73 -0.38
C GLN A 24 -1.58 -8.31 -0.34
N MET A 25 -2.44 -7.34 -0.06
CA MET A 25 -2.06 -5.96 0.21
C MET A 25 -2.72 -5.49 1.51
N TYR A 26 -1.99 -4.75 2.33
CA TYR A 26 -2.54 -4.17 3.56
C TYR A 26 -1.82 -2.88 3.95
N ILE A 27 -2.47 -2.08 4.80
CA ILE A 27 -1.93 -0.84 5.34
C ILE A 27 -1.79 -1.00 6.85
N GLU A 28 -0.66 -0.57 7.39
CA GLU A 28 -0.51 -0.36 8.83
C GLU A 28 -0.46 1.15 9.13
N HIS A 29 -1.26 1.60 10.09
CA HIS A 29 -1.28 2.97 10.58
C HIS A 29 -0.60 3.04 11.94
N TYR A 30 0.42 3.87 12.04
CA TYR A 30 1.16 4.13 13.26
C TYR A 30 0.92 5.55 13.73
N GLN A 31 0.76 5.72 15.05
CA GLN A 31 0.72 7.01 15.71
C GLN A 31 1.71 6.99 16.87
N ASN A 32 2.66 7.93 16.86
CA ASN A 32 3.72 8.05 17.87
C ASN A 32 4.44 6.70 18.12
N GLY A 33 4.82 6.02 17.03
CA GLY A 33 5.52 4.73 17.08
C GLY A 33 4.67 3.50 17.42
N LYS A 34 3.37 3.65 17.69
CA LYS A 34 2.47 2.53 18.04
C LYS A 34 1.52 2.23 16.90
N LEU A 35 1.28 0.96 16.62
CA LEU A 35 0.26 0.52 15.66
C LEU A 35 -1.11 0.95 16.19
N ALA A 36 -1.75 1.89 15.50
CA ALA A 36 -3.05 2.43 15.84
C ALA A 36 -4.17 1.67 15.12
N ASP A 37 -3.96 1.32 13.84
CA ASP A 37 -4.95 0.61 13.02
C ASP A 37 -4.29 -0.19 11.89
N LYS A 38 -5.04 -1.12 11.29
CA LYS A 38 -4.63 -1.93 10.15
C LYS A 38 -5.81 -2.16 9.20
N ALA A 39 -5.62 -1.87 7.92
CA ALA A 39 -6.61 -2.15 6.87
C ALA A 39 -6.15 -3.31 5.98
N GLY A 40 -7.07 -4.23 5.68
CA GLY A 40 -6.80 -5.45 4.90
C GLY A 40 -6.52 -6.69 5.77
N PRO A 41 -5.97 -7.78 5.20
CA PRO A 41 -5.46 -7.85 3.84
C PRO A 41 -6.57 -7.90 2.80
N LEU A 42 -6.40 -7.12 1.73
CA LEU A 42 -7.07 -7.35 0.46
C LEU A 42 -6.32 -8.47 -0.25
N GLU A 43 -7.03 -9.50 -0.68
CA GLU A 43 -6.42 -10.69 -1.28
C GLU A 43 -6.93 -10.91 -2.72
N SER A 44 -6.01 -11.27 -3.60
CA SER A 44 -6.28 -11.84 -4.91
C SER A 44 -5.82 -13.30 -4.91
N ASP A 45 -6.78 -14.23 -5.02
CA ASP A 45 -6.51 -15.66 -5.14
C ASP A 45 -6.17 -16.03 -6.59
N TYR A 46 -5.11 -16.80 -6.76
CA TYR A 46 -4.62 -17.33 -8.02
C TYR A 46 -4.49 -18.86 -8.00
N GLY A 47 -4.83 -19.55 -6.91
CA GLY A 47 -4.57 -20.98 -6.72
C GLY A 47 -5.16 -21.87 -7.81
N GLY A 48 -6.30 -21.50 -8.39
CA GLY A 48 -6.94 -22.23 -9.49
C GLY A 48 -6.49 -21.81 -10.91
N ASP A 49 -5.71 -20.74 -11.04
CA ASP A 49 -5.45 -20.11 -12.34
C ASP A 49 -4.35 -20.85 -13.12
N VAL A 50 -4.70 -21.39 -14.30
CA VAL A 50 -3.76 -22.06 -15.21
C VAL A 50 -2.78 -21.06 -15.84
N ASN A 51 -3.26 -19.84 -16.09
CA ASN A 51 -2.47 -18.73 -16.61
C ASN A 51 -2.19 -17.75 -15.47
N LYS A 52 -1.04 -17.92 -14.80
CA LYS A 52 -0.60 -16.99 -13.77
C LYS A 52 -0.19 -15.65 -14.40
N PRO A 53 -0.44 -14.52 -13.73
CA PRO A 53 0.00 -13.23 -14.21
C PRO A 53 1.52 -13.13 -14.21
N LYS A 54 2.10 -12.40 -15.18
CA LYS A 54 3.55 -12.16 -15.23
C LYS A 54 3.97 -11.01 -14.31
N ALA A 55 3.03 -10.11 -14.03
CA ALA A 55 3.22 -8.97 -13.15
C ALA A 55 1.96 -8.70 -12.33
N LEU A 56 2.17 -8.18 -11.12
CA LEU A 56 1.13 -7.68 -10.24
C LEU A 56 1.42 -6.22 -9.93
N GLN A 57 0.43 -5.38 -10.12
CA GLN A 57 0.48 -3.97 -9.77
C GLN A 57 -0.36 -3.74 -8.51
N PHE A 58 0.25 -3.12 -7.51
CA PHE A 58 -0.37 -2.72 -6.27
C PHE A 58 -0.59 -1.23 -6.33
N ILE A 59 -1.86 -0.82 -6.35
CA ILE A 59 -2.26 0.57 -6.51
C ILE A 59 -2.82 1.09 -5.19
N PHE A 60 -2.55 2.36 -4.92
CA PHE A 60 -3.23 3.08 -3.86
C PHE A 60 -3.40 4.55 -4.25
N TYR A 61 -4.49 5.14 -3.80
CA TYR A 61 -4.74 6.56 -4.00
C TYR A 61 -5.49 7.12 -2.81
N THR A 62 -5.17 8.37 -2.48
CA THR A 62 -5.82 9.11 -1.40
C THR A 62 -6.83 10.07 -1.98
N ASP A 63 -8.10 9.82 -1.67
CA ASP A 63 -9.19 10.75 -1.92
C ASP A 63 -9.36 11.65 -0.69
N ARG A 64 -9.30 12.97 -0.90
CA ARG A 64 -9.52 13.95 0.17
C ARG A 64 -11.00 14.28 0.19
N GLU A 65 -11.70 13.80 1.21
CA GLU A 65 -13.05 14.31 1.47
C GLU A 65 -12.96 15.59 2.29
N ASP A 66 -13.07 16.71 1.60
CA ASP A 66 -13.21 18.01 2.23
C ASP A 66 -14.68 18.22 2.63
N LYS A 67 -15.00 17.96 3.90
CA LYS A 67 -16.29 18.26 4.52
C LYS A 67 -16.14 19.33 5.61
N GLY A 68 -15.43 20.42 5.31
CA GLY A 68 -15.23 21.53 6.24
C GLY A 68 -14.13 21.26 7.28
N LYS A 69 -14.34 21.64 8.56
CA LYS A 69 -13.30 21.65 9.62
C LYS A 69 -12.67 20.30 10.02
N LYS A 70 -12.97 19.21 9.32
CA LYS A 70 -12.41 17.87 9.58
C LYS A 70 -12.15 17.18 8.24
N GLU A 71 -11.05 17.53 7.60
CA GLU A 71 -10.56 16.80 6.44
C GLU A 71 -10.31 15.33 6.81
N LYS A 72 -10.80 14.42 5.96
CA LYS A 72 -10.56 12.98 6.08
C LYS A 72 -9.90 12.49 4.81
N ASP A 73 -8.79 11.78 4.97
CA ASP A 73 -8.22 10.99 3.90
C ASP A 73 -8.96 9.67 3.80
N LYS A 74 -9.44 9.34 2.60
CA LYS A 74 -9.86 8.00 2.23
C LYS A 74 -8.78 7.41 1.34
N VAL A 75 -7.94 6.58 1.94
CA VAL A 75 -6.94 5.82 1.19
C VAL A 75 -7.61 4.57 0.64
N ARG A 76 -7.67 4.47 -0.68
CA ARG A 76 -8.18 3.30 -1.40
C ARG A 76 -7.00 2.53 -1.95
N PHE A 77 -7.06 1.19 -1.89
CA PHE A 77 -5.99 0.36 -2.43
C PHE A 77 -6.51 -0.91 -3.09
N GLY A 78 -5.70 -1.44 -4.01
CA GLY A 78 -6.07 -2.53 -4.90
C GLY A 78 -4.88 -3.28 -5.49
N ILE A 79 -5.17 -4.46 -6.03
CA ILE A 79 -4.27 -5.32 -6.77
C ILE A 79 -4.82 -5.43 -8.19
N VAL A 80 -3.98 -5.18 -9.18
CA VAL A 80 -4.29 -5.32 -10.60
C VAL A 80 -3.28 -6.28 -11.21
N ASP A 81 -3.74 -7.28 -11.94
CA ASP A 81 -2.84 -8.14 -12.70
C ASP A 81 -2.81 -7.78 -14.19
N ASP A 82 -1.83 -8.33 -14.91
CA ASP A 82 -1.63 -8.10 -16.34
C ASP A 82 -2.71 -8.71 -17.24
N SER A 83 -3.63 -9.52 -16.68
CA SER A 83 -4.83 -10.00 -17.37
C SER A 83 -6.02 -9.05 -17.25
N GLY A 84 -5.90 -8.01 -16.41
CA GLY A 84 -6.94 -7.04 -16.12
C GLY A 84 -7.85 -7.43 -14.94
N LYS A 85 -7.52 -8.47 -14.17
CA LYS A 85 -8.21 -8.78 -12.90
C LYS A 85 -7.91 -7.67 -11.91
N VAL A 86 -8.95 -7.12 -11.32
CA VAL A 86 -8.85 -6.08 -10.30
C VAL A 86 -9.47 -6.59 -9.00
N SER A 87 -8.68 -6.61 -7.93
CA SER A 87 -9.18 -6.71 -6.57
C SER A 87 -9.01 -5.33 -5.95
N ALA A 88 -10.10 -4.59 -5.73
CA ALA A 88 -10.05 -3.24 -5.17
C ALA A 88 -11.32 -2.98 -4.36
N ASP A 89 -11.19 -2.95 -3.04
CA ASP A 89 -12.33 -2.59 -2.16
C ASP A 89 -11.93 -2.12 -0.76
N ALA A 90 -10.64 -2.02 -0.49
CA ALA A 90 -10.18 -1.67 0.84
C ALA A 90 -10.01 -0.16 0.97
N VAL A 91 -10.74 0.41 1.92
CA VAL A 91 -10.73 1.84 2.24
C VAL A 91 -10.21 2.00 3.66
N PHE A 92 -9.17 2.81 3.82
CA PHE A 92 -8.69 3.26 5.11
C PHE A 92 -9.03 4.73 5.31
N THR A 93 -9.63 5.08 6.45
CA THR A 93 -10.02 6.46 6.75
C THR A 93 -9.12 7.05 7.84
N ARG A 94 -8.47 8.17 7.55
CA ARG A 94 -7.58 8.88 8.50
C ARG A 94 -8.07 10.31 8.73
N TYR A 95 -8.14 10.73 9.99
CA TYR A 95 -8.49 12.11 10.36
C TYR A 95 -7.26 13.02 10.26
N GLN A 96 -7.40 14.20 9.65
CA GLN A 96 -6.26 15.05 9.25
C GLN A 96 -5.91 16.21 10.22
N GLY A 97 -4.67 16.69 10.05
CA GLY A 97 -4.19 18.06 10.31
C GLY A 97 -3.09 18.42 9.27
N ASP A 98 -2.85 19.72 9.06
CA ASP A 98 -2.34 20.33 7.79
C ASP A 98 -1.00 19.85 7.18
N ASP A 99 -0.02 19.34 7.95
CA ASP A 99 1.35 19.15 7.44
C ASP A 99 1.73 17.70 7.11
N ARG A 100 1.70 17.28 5.84
CA ARG A 100 2.15 15.93 5.42
C ARG A 100 3.14 15.95 4.27
N ALA A 101 4.09 15.03 4.34
CA ALA A 101 5.01 14.69 3.27
C ALA A 101 4.85 13.20 2.96
N SER A 102 4.27 12.87 1.82
CA SER A 102 4.18 11.48 1.36
C SER A 102 5.44 11.08 0.61
N VAL A 103 5.98 9.91 0.94
CA VAL A 103 7.18 9.37 0.30
C VAL A 103 6.87 8.00 -0.30
N PHE A 104 6.77 8.00 -1.62
CA PHE A 104 6.52 6.80 -2.39
C PHE A 104 7.84 6.10 -2.66
N ILE A 105 8.00 4.90 -2.12
CA ILE A 105 9.14 4.04 -2.41
C ILE A 105 8.76 3.18 -3.62
N SER A 106 8.58 3.85 -4.77
CA SER A 106 8.41 3.15 -6.04
C SER A 106 9.75 2.55 -6.46
N SER A 107 9.99 1.29 -6.13
CA SER A 107 10.85 0.47 -6.97
C SER A 107 10.16 -0.85 -7.25
N ALA A 108 10.33 -1.31 -8.50
CA ALA A 108 9.95 -2.65 -8.88
C ALA A 108 10.82 -3.64 -8.10
N GLU A 109 10.28 -4.21 -7.04
CA GLU A 109 11.01 -5.17 -6.21
C GLU A 109 10.85 -6.58 -6.79
N PRO A 110 11.94 -7.34 -6.99
CA PRO A 110 11.83 -8.78 -7.23
C PRO A 110 11.29 -9.43 -5.96
N VAL A 111 10.09 -10.01 -6.04
CA VAL A 111 9.41 -10.42 -4.82
C VAL A 111 9.97 -11.71 -4.25
N THR A 112 10.30 -11.66 -2.96
CA THR A 112 10.54 -12.84 -2.13
C THR A 112 9.20 -13.34 -1.61
N TYR A 113 8.81 -14.54 -2.04
CA TYR A 113 7.59 -15.18 -1.56
C TYR A 113 7.55 -15.36 -0.03
N GLY A 114 6.36 -15.22 0.55
CA GLY A 114 6.06 -15.51 1.95
C GLY A 114 6.44 -14.40 2.94
N LYS A 115 7.23 -13.41 2.55
CA LYS A 115 7.57 -12.26 3.40
C LYS A 115 6.86 -10.99 2.92
N PRO A 116 6.16 -10.26 3.80
CA PRO A 116 5.65 -8.94 3.45
C PRO A 116 6.78 -7.97 3.09
N VAL A 117 6.58 -7.17 2.05
CA VAL A 117 7.50 -6.13 1.57
C VAL A 117 6.83 -4.77 1.72
N LEU A 118 7.57 -3.79 2.24
CA LEU A 118 7.13 -2.40 2.31
C LEU A 118 7.33 -1.73 0.95
N ILE A 119 6.23 -1.29 0.33
CA ILE A 119 6.21 -0.70 -1.01
C ILE A 119 5.98 0.82 -1.01
N GLY A 120 5.73 1.42 0.15
CA GLY A 120 5.61 2.86 0.29
C GLY A 120 5.26 3.28 1.70
N ALA A 121 5.32 4.59 1.95
CA ALA A 121 4.85 5.17 3.20
C ALA A 121 4.27 6.59 3.01
N SER A 122 3.37 7.01 3.92
CA SER A 122 2.93 8.40 4.04
C SER A 122 3.10 8.83 5.49
N VAL A 123 3.95 9.81 5.74
CA VAL A 123 4.26 10.27 7.10
C VAL A 123 3.87 11.73 7.30
N LYS A 124 3.57 12.10 8.54
CA LYS A 124 3.37 13.50 8.92
C LYS A 124 4.74 14.18 9.05
N ASN A 125 4.92 15.33 8.40
CA ASN A 125 6.20 16.04 8.42
C ASN A 125 6.40 16.70 9.79
N SER A 126 7.45 16.31 10.53
CA SER A 126 7.86 16.97 11.78
C SER A 126 8.80 18.16 11.56
N GLY A 127 8.95 18.62 10.31
CA GLY A 127 9.90 19.67 9.90
C GLY A 127 11.22 19.14 9.35
N GLU A 128 11.37 17.82 9.16
CA GLU A 128 12.56 17.20 8.56
C GLU A 128 12.25 16.66 7.16
N PRO A 129 13.21 16.71 6.21
CA PRO A 129 13.05 16.05 4.92
C PRO A 129 12.82 14.55 5.12
N VAL A 130 11.68 14.04 4.62
CA VAL A 130 11.41 12.60 4.68
C VAL A 130 12.38 11.89 3.75
N ASN A 131 13.37 11.21 4.33
CA ASN A 131 14.32 10.40 3.58
C ASN A 131 13.59 9.19 2.98
N MET A 132 13.97 8.75 1.77
CA MET A 132 13.42 7.56 1.08
C MET A 132 13.87 6.25 1.74
N SER A 133 13.72 6.13 3.06
CA SER A 133 14.12 4.95 3.83
C SER A 133 12.98 3.94 3.88
N ARG A 134 13.31 2.66 3.70
CA ARG A 134 12.43 1.53 4.00
C ARG A 134 12.49 1.10 5.47
N ASP A 135 13.34 1.74 6.28
CA ASP A 135 13.47 1.40 7.68
C ASP A 135 12.16 1.74 8.42
N LYS A 136 11.41 0.70 8.76
CA LYS A 136 10.18 0.80 9.53
C LYS A 136 10.37 1.63 10.81
N LYS A 137 11.49 1.49 11.51
CA LYS A 137 11.74 2.22 12.77
C LYS A 137 11.82 3.73 12.54
N MET A 138 12.50 4.14 11.48
CA MET A 138 12.55 5.54 11.06
C MET A 138 11.18 6.05 10.61
N LEU A 139 10.43 5.26 9.85
CA LEU A 139 9.12 5.70 9.35
C LEU A 139 8.12 5.89 10.50
N ILE A 140 8.06 4.95 11.45
CA ILE A 140 7.13 5.03 12.58
C ILE A 140 7.58 5.99 13.70
N SER A 141 8.80 6.54 13.64
CA SER A 141 9.22 7.58 14.59
C SER A 141 8.53 8.91 14.34
N HIS A 142 7.91 9.09 13.17
CA HIS A 142 7.05 10.23 12.89
C HIS A 142 5.77 10.14 13.74
N SER A 143 5.19 11.31 14.04
CA SER A 143 3.97 11.40 14.87
C SER A 143 2.80 10.61 14.27
N ASP A 144 2.76 10.47 12.95
CA ASP A 144 1.81 9.63 12.25
C ASP A 144 2.42 9.08 10.95
N ALA A 145 2.29 7.76 10.72
CA ALA A 145 2.81 7.07 9.56
C ALA A 145 1.83 6.00 9.03
N LEU A 146 1.62 5.99 7.72
CA LEU A 146 0.95 4.91 6.98
C LEU A 146 2.00 4.11 6.22
N LEU A 147 2.01 2.79 6.40
CA LEU A 147 2.94 1.87 5.74
C LEU A 147 2.16 0.93 4.83
N TYR A 148 2.53 0.88 3.55
CA TYR A 148 1.87 0.05 2.54
C TYR A 148 2.66 -1.23 2.33
N TYR A 149 2.02 -2.38 2.58
CA TYR A 149 2.67 -3.69 2.49
C TYR A 149 2.02 -4.57 1.44
N VAL A 150 2.84 -5.39 0.79
CA VAL A 150 2.41 -6.47 -0.11
C VAL A 150 3.03 -7.78 0.31
N LYS A 151 2.32 -8.88 0.12
CA LYS A 151 2.82 -10.24 0.35
C LYS A 151 2.33 -11.13 -0.77
N VAL A 152 3.24 -11.83 -1.45
CA VAL A 152 2.86 -12.89 -2.40
C VAL A 152 3.14 -14.25 -1.78
N ASN A 153 2.22 -15.18 -1.97
CA ASN A 153 2.25 -16.52 -1.40
C ASN A 153 2.46 -17.55 -2.50
N LYS A 154 3.24 -18.60 -2.20
CA LYS A 154 3.38 -19.76 -3.07
C LYS A 154 2.24 -20.73 -2.81
N GLN A 155 1.84 -21.51 -3.81
CA GLN A 155 1.13 -22.76 -3.61
C GLN A 155 2.03 -23.66 -2.76
N GLY A 156 1.46 -24.21 -1.69
CA GLY A 156 2.16 -25.22 -0.91
C GLY A 156 2.57 -26.37 -1.83
N GLY A 157 3.83 -26.79 -1.73
CA GLY A 157 4.25 -28.10 -2.21
C GLY A 157 3.71 -29.20 -1.30
#